data_AF-A0A1H0JHV9-F1
#
_entry.id   AF-A0A1H0JHV9-F1
#
_cell.length_a   1.000
_cell.length_b   1.000
_cell.length_c   1.000
_cell.angle_alpha   90.00
_cell.angle_beta   90.00
_cell.angle_gamma   90.00
#
_symmetry.space_group_name_H-M   'P 1'
#
loop_
_entity.id
_entity.type
_entity.pdbx_description
1 polymer ?
#
loop_
_entity_poly.entity_id
_entity_poly.type
_entity_poly.pdbx_seq_one_letter_code
_entity_poly.pdbx_strand_id
1 'polypeptide(L)'
;MSGPTDGGWLEPGNNAPDETPTASPDPAAAAPGSPTALVPRVSSVPTFGKSTDVVEAAGSDVTRALPSVRRESRVGPPPRDPQWMINQLPVGMLQSDFFVRFVSIFQELGSKLLDDADLVQHVPDASVTPVPMISHLASWIGVDNIDVSLPEPLQRVILASSAKALARRGTVDGLRGYLEMLSGGPAEVVDGGGVWAEGGAPRDVAWVRMTVHGTGHLSEDEFVAMVRDEVPAHVRAELWVDVRRVLSTAQDAAKS
;
A
#
# COMPACT_ATOMS: atom_id res chain seq x y z
N MET A 1 -19.90 -36.72 75.71
CA MET A 1 -21.15 -37.33 75.22
C MET A 1 -21.21 -37.09 73.72
N SER A 2 -21.39 -38.17 72.98
CA SER A 2 -21.23 -38.28 71.52
C SER A 2 -22.52 -38.00 70.75
N GLY A 3 -22.36 -37.41 69.56
CA GLY A 3 -23.23 -37.56 68.37
C GLY A 3 -24.50 -36.68 68.27
N PRO A 4 -25.22 -36.73 67.13
CA PRO A 4 -24.73 -36.48 65.74
C PRO A 4 -25.78 -35.78 64.80
N THR A 5 -25.40 -35.58 63.51
CA THR A 5 -26.23 -35.68 62.25
C THR A 5 -27.40 -34.72 61.99
N ASP A 6 -27.41 -33.97 60.89
CA ASP A 6 -28.03 -34.23 59.55
C ASP A 6 -29.12 -33.15 59.34
N GLY A 7 -29.54 -32.68 58.17
CA GLY A 7 -29.32 -33.00 56.77
C GLY A 7 -30.34 -32.20 55.93
N GLY A 8 -30.15 -32.16 54.61
CA GLY A 8 -31.21 -32.01 53.60
C GLY A 8 -31.95 -30.67 53.47
N TRP A 9 -31.58 -29.87 52.46
CA TRP A 9 -32.50 -28.91 51.84
C TRP A 9 -33.14 -29.52 50.59
N LEU A 10 -34.47 -29.49 50.55
CA LEU A 10 -35.37 -30.01 49.51
C LEU A 10 -35.61 -29.00 48.36
N GLU A 11 -36.04 -29.57 47.24
CA GLU A 11 -36.31 -29.06 45.88
C GLU A 11 -37.28 -27.86 45.70
N PRO A 12 -37.31 -27.25 44.48
CA PRO A 12 -38.10 -26.06 44.16
C PRO A 12 -39.55 -26.36 43.76
N GLY A 13 -40.47 -25.53 44.27
CA GLY A 13 -41.90 -25.56 43.96
C GLY A 13 -42.31 -24.51 42.93
N ASN A 14 -42.93 -25.00 41.86
CA ASN A 14 -43.59 -24.35 40.73
C ASN A 14 -44.89 -23.62 41.13
N ASN A 15 -45.19 -22.46 40.53
CA ASN A 15 -46.59 -22.03 40.29
C ASN A 15 -46.71 -20.88 39.26
N ALA A 16 -47.50 -21.14 38.21
CA ALA A 16 -48.04 -20.19 37.22
C ALA A 16 -49.27 -19.43 37.76
N PRO A 17 -49.89 -18.51 36.98
CA PRO A 17 -50.96 -18.89 36.02
C PRO A 17 -50.86 -18.15 34.64
N ASP A 18 -51.14 -18.80 33.49
CA ASP A 18 -52.43 -19.03 32.77
C ASP A 18 -52.96 -17.77 32.00
N GLU A 19 -52.69 -17.60 30.69
CA GLU A 19 -53.54 -17.92 29.49
C GLU A 19 -54.83 -17.07 29.37
N THR A 20 -55.31 -16.47 28.25
CA THR A 20 -55.20 -16.55 26.76
C THR A 20 -55.96 -15.32 26.13
N PRO A 21 -56.38 -15.24 24.85
CA PRO A 21 -55.62 -15.11 23.58
C PRO A 21 -56.19 -13.99 22.65
N THR A 22 -55.50 -13.60 21.55
CA THR A 22 -56.17 -13.16 20.29
C THR A 22 -55.23 -13.27 19.07
N ALA A 23 -55.53 -14.27 18.24
CA ALA A 23 -55.54 -14.36 16.78
C ALA A 23 -54.44 -13.71 15.89
N SER A 24 -53.72 -14.59 15.18
CA SER A 24 -53.20 -14.39 13.81
C SER A 24 -54.31 -14.10 12.80
N PRO A 25 -53.92 -13.55 11.63
CA PRO A 25 -54.33 -14.19 10.39
C PRO A 25 -53.16 -14.39 9.41
N ASP A 26 -53.26 -15.49 8.67
CA ASP A 26 -52.49 -15.90 7.48
C ASP A 26 -53.54 -16.08 6.34
N PRO A 27 -53.23 -16.37 5.06
CA PRO A 27 -52.29 -15.82 4.09
C PRO A 27 -52.99 -15.43 2.75
N ALA A 28 -52.20 -15.07 1.73
CA ALA A 28 -52.47 -15.09 0.28
C ALA A 28 -53.06 -13.84 -0.41
N ALA A 29 -52.24 -13.18 -1.24
CA ALA A 29 -52.44 -13.00 -2.69
C ALA A 29 -51.64 -11.79 -3.22
N ALA A 30 -50.73 -12.04 -4.18
CA ALA A 30 -50.37 -11.19 -5.34
C ALA A 30 -48.86 -11.22 -5.64
N ALA A 31 -48.49 -12.03 -6.63
CA ALA A 31 -47.45 -11.70 -7.62
C ALA A 31 -48.19 -11.41 -8.96
N PRO A 32 -47.58 -10.84 -10.02
CA PRO A 32 -46.17 -10.48 -10.19
C PRO A 32 -45.93 -9.07 -10.76
N GLY A 33 -44.76 -8.49 -10.49
CA GLY A 33 -44.23 -7.33 -11.19
C GLY A 33 -42.74 -7.52 -11.39
N SER A 34 -42.33 -7.88 -12.60
CA SER A 34 -40.94 -8.09 -13.00
C SER A 34 -40.09 -6.83 -12.78
N PRO A 35 -38.89 -6.94 -12.18
CA PRO A 35 -37.84 -5.97 -12.44
C PRO A 35 -37.00 -6.44 -13.63
N THR A 36 -37.17 -5.72 -14.74
CA THR A 36 -36.31 -5.66 -15.92
C THR A 36 -34.84 -5.89 -15.56
N ALA A 37 -34.28 -6.97 -16.07
CA ALA A 37 -32.84 -7.20 -16.11
C ALA A 37 -32.18 -6.08 -16.92
N LEU A 38 -31.45 -5.19 -16.24
CA LEU A 38 -30.56 -4.24 -16.89
C LEU A 38 -29.33 -5.02 -17.35
N VAL A 39 -29.35 -5.45 -18.61
CA VAL A 39 -28.20 -6.02 -19.31
C VAL A 39 -27.17 -4.90 -19.52
N PRO A 40 -25.95 -4.97 -18.97
CA PRO A 40 -24.91 -4.04 -19.40
C PRO A 40 -24.50 -4.40 -20.84
N ARG A 41 -24.77 -3.47 -21.76
CA ARG A 41 -24.25 -3.51 -23.13
C ARG A 41 -22.73 -3.57 -23.08
N VAL A 42 -22.16 -4.69 -23.52
CA VAL A 42 -20.75 -4.80 -23.89
C VAL A 42 -20.53 -3.86 -25.08
N SER A 43 -19.90 -2.72 -24.82
CA SER A 43 -19.36 -1.87 -25.88
C SER A 43 -18.21 -2.62 -26.55
N SER A 44 -18.40 -2.85 -27.84
CA SER A 44 -17.46 -3.47 -28.78
C SER A 44 -16.05 -2.87 -28.69
N VAL A 45 -15.08 -3.74 -28.46
CA VAL A 45 -13.64 -3.47 -28.67
C VAL A 45 -13.39 -3.25 -30.16
N PRO A 46 -12.71 -2.16 -30.59
CA PRO A 46 -12.31 -2.03 -31.98
C PRO A 46 -11.18 -3.02 -32.30
N THR A 47 -11.50 -3.97 -33.18
CA THR A 47 -10.56 -4.88 -33.84
C THR A 47 -9.57 -4.07 -34.67
N PHE A 48 -8.31 -4.01 -34.23
CA PHE A 48 -7.24 -3.44 -35.04
C PHE A 48 -6.89 -4.42 -36.17
N GLY A 49 -7.22 -4.01 -37.40
CA GLY A 49 -7.00 -4.79 -38.61
C GLY A 49 -5.51 -5.03 -38.87
N LYS A 50 -5.20 -6.26 -39.29
CA LYS A 50 -3.93 -6.61 -39.92
C LYS A 50 -3.85 -5.90 -41.28
N SER A 51 -3.03 -4.86 -41.40
CA SER A 51 -2.53 -4.41 -42.70
C SER A 51 -1.06 -4.81 -42.81
N THR A 52 -0.81 -5.79 -43.66
CA THR A 52 0.50 -6.11 -44.19
C THR A 52 0.83 -5.09 -45.27
N ASP A 53 1.68 -4.12 -44.95
CA ASP A 53 2.39 -3.36 -45.95
C ASP A 53 3.89 -3.49 -45.73
N VAL A 54 4.50 -4.13 -46.72
CA VAL A 54 5.93 -4.27 -46.94
C VAL A 54 6.44 -2.91 -47.41
N VAL A 55 7.29 -2.25 -46.64
CA VAL A 55 8.17 -1.19 -47.15
C VAL A 55 9.60 -1.50 -46.74
N GLU A 56 10.38 -1.70 -47.78
CA GLU A 56 11.79 -2.02 -47.81
C GLU A 56 12.64 -0.75 -47.59
N ALA A 57 13.62 -0.89 -46.69
CA ALA A 57 14.91 -0.22 -46.59
C ALA A 57 15.05 1.29 -46.90
N ALA A 58 15.32 2.07 -45.84
CA ALA A 58 16.29 3.16 -45.89
C ALA A 58 17.01 3.24 -44.55
N GLY A 59 18.35 3.19 -44.61
CA GLY A 59 19.23 3.06 -43.47
C GLY A 59 19.14 4.21 -42.46
N SER A 60 19.28 3.86 -41.20
CA SER A 60 19.70 4.77 -40.13
C SER A 60 20.42 3.92 -39.10
N ASP A 61 21.67 4.27 -38.82
CA ASP A 61 22.51 3.69 -37.80
C ASP A 61 21.83 3.75 -36.42
N VAL A 62 21.04 2.72 -36.11
CA VAL A 62 20.60 2.46 -34.75
C VAL A 62 21.75 1.73 -34.09
N THR A 63 22.62 2.51 -33.44
CA THR A 63 23.49 2.04 -32.37
C THR A 63 22.69 1.03 -31.57
N ARG A 64 23.06 -0.26 -31.69
CA ARG A 64 22.43 -1.36 -30.97
C ARG A 64 22.60 -1.05 -29.49
N ALA A 65 21.62 -0.40 -28.90
CA ALA A 65 21.53 -0.21 -27.47
C ALA A 65 21.56 -1.63 -26.90
N LEU A 66 22.72 -1.99 -26.36
CA LEU A 66 22.87 -3.20 -25.57
C LEU A 66 21.71 -3.16 -24.57
N PRO A 67 20.93 -4.26 -24.41
CA PRO A 67 19.92 -4.29 -23.38
C PRO A 67 20.63 -3.89 -22.09
N SER A 68 20.14 -2.83 -21.45
CA SER A 68 20.65 -2.42 -20.16
C SER A 68 20.55 -3.64 -19.27
N VAL A 69 21.67 -4.29 -19.01
CA VAL A 69 21.75 -5.42 -18.10
C VAL A 69 21.27 -4.84 -16.78
N ARG A 70 20.02 -5.16 -16.42
CA ARG A 70 19.43 -4.81 -15.14
C ARG A 70 20.43 -5.30 -14.11
N ARG A 71 21.14 -4.36 -13.49
CA ARG A 71 22.35 -4.57 -12.68
C ARG A 71 22.04 -5.20 -11.31
N GLU A 72 20.99 -5.99 -11.24
CA GLU A 72 20.38 -6.44 -9.99
C GLU A 72 19.98 -7.92 -10.11
N SER A 73 20.93 -8.78 -10.43
CA SER A 73 21.01 -9.99 -9.61
C SER A 73 21.58 -9.52 -8.28
N ARG A 74 20.72 -9.03 -7.37
CA ARG A 74 21.14 -8.89 -5.97
C ARG A 74 21.47 -10.31 -5.55
N VAL A 75 22.76 -10.62 -5.50
CA VAL A 75 23.24 -11.86 -4.91
C VAL A 75 22.64 -11.85 -3.51
N GLY A 76 21.72 -12.77 -3.24
CA GLY A 76 21.13 -12.90 -1.92
C GLY A 76 22.25 -13.03 -0.88
N PRO A 77 21.99 -12.67 0.38
CA PRO A 77 22.97 -12.89 1.43
C PRO A 77 23.50 -14.34 1.34
N PRO A 78 24.81 -14.56 1.54
CA PRO A 78 25.39 -15.88 1.43
C PRO A 78 24.61 -16.86 2.33
N PRO A 79 24.41 -18.12 1.89
CA PRO A 79 23.70 -19.11 2.67
C PRO A 79 24.29 -19.18 4.09
N ARG A 80 23.41 -19.20 5.09
CA ARG A 80 23.81 -19.31 6.49
C ARG A 80 24.54 -20.63 6.69
N ASP A 81 25.60 -20.60 7.51
CA ASP A 81 26.34 -21.80 7.86
C ASP A 81 25.40 -22.86 8.48
N PRO A 82 25.43 -24.13 8.05
CA PRO A 82 24.57 -25.17 8.58
C PRO A 82 24.76 -25.44 10.08
N GLN A 83 25.85 -24.96 10.67
CA GLN A 83 26.19 -25.04 12.09
C GLN A 83 26.24 -23.64 12.73
N TRP A 84 25.44 -22.69 12.23
CA TRP A 84 25.49 -21.28 12.65
C TRP A 84 25.42 -21.07 14.15
N MET A 85 24.66 -21.91 14.88
CA MET A 85 24.48 -21.78 16.32
C MET A 85 25.48 -22.63 17.11
N ILE A 86 25.82 -23.82 16.61
CA ILE A 86 26.84 -24.67 17.24
C ILE A 86 28.20 -23.96 17.22
N ASN A 87 28.53 -23.26 16.13
CA ASN A 87 29.76 -22.49 16.00
C ASN A 87 29.84 -21.26 16.93
N GLN A 88 28.75 -20.92 17.65
CA GLN A 88 28.77 -19.88 18.69
C GLN A 88 29.18 -20.44 20.08
N LEU A 89 29.32 -21.76 20.21
CA LEU A 89 29.73 -22.36 21.48
C LEU A 89 31.21 -22.08 21.77
N PRO A 90 31.56 -21.78 23.05
CA PRO A 90 32.96 -21.74 23.47
C PRO A 90 33.68 -23.06 23.15
N VAL A 91 34.98 -22.98 22.82
CA VAL A 91 35.80 -24.13 22.39
C VAL A 91 35.77 -25.28 23.39
N GLY A 92 35.75 -25.01 24.70
CA GLY A 92 35.65 -26.04 25.73
C GLY A 92 34.32 -26.80 25.75
N MET A 93 33.24 -26.17 25.30
CA MET A 93 31.91 -26.81 25.19
C MET A 93 31.75 -27.59 23.89
N LEU A 94 32.40 -27.15 22.80
CA LEU A 94 32.44 -27.88 21.53
C LEU A 94 33.07 -29.27 21.63
N GLN A 95 33.92 -29.49 22.63
CA GLN A 95 34.54 -30.80 22.88
C GLN A 95 33.59 -31.79 23.58
N SER A 96 32.42 -31.34 24.05
CA SER A 96 31.44 -32.16 24.76
C SER A 96 30.29 -32.56 23.84
N ASP A 97 30.09 -33.88 23.66
CA ASP A 97 28.97 -34.43 22.87
C ASP A 97 27.61 -33.96 23.41
N PHE A 98 27.48 -33.82 24.73
CA PHE A 98 26.25 -33.34 25.36
C PHE A 98 25.88 -31.92 24.89
N PHE A 99 26.82 -30.96 24.98
CA PHE A 99 26.53 -29.57 24.61
C PHE A 99 26.25 -29.43 23.12
N VAL A 100 26.99 -30.15 22.27
CA VAL A 100 26.76 -30.17 20.83
C VAL A 100 25.37 -30.71 20.50
N ARG A 101 24.97 -31.85 21.06
CA ARG A 101 23.64 -32.45 20.82
C ARG A 101 22.51 -31.64 21.44
N PHE A 102 22.73 -31.01 22.58
CA PHE A 102 21.75 -30.14 23.20
C PHE A 102 21.48 -28.91 22.33
N VAL A 103 22.53 -28.22 21.87
CA VAL A 103 22.39 -27.04 21.00
C VAL A 103 21.89 -27.41 19.60
N SER A 104 22.20 -28.61 19.09
CA SER A 104 21.70 -29.04 17.77
C SER A 104 20.17 -29.11 17.71
N ILE A 105 19.49 -29.45 18.81
CA ILE A 105 18.02 -29.46 18.89
C ILE A 105 17.46 -28.05 18.67
N PHE A 106 18.04 -27.06 19.36
CA PHE A 106 17.63 -25.66 19.16
C PHE A 106 17.97 -25.17 17.75
N GLN A 107 19.06 -25.66 17.16
CA GLN A 107 19.46 -25.26 15.81
C GLN A 107 18.45 -25.77 14.79
N GLU A 108 18.00 -27.01 14.94
CA GLU A 108 16.96 -27.58 14.08
C GLU A 108 15.66 -26.78 14.17
N LEU A 109 15.21 -26.44 15.39
CA LEU A 109 14.01 -25.63 15.59
C LEU A 109 14.17 -24.19 15.08
N GLY A 110 15.32 -23.58 15.34
CA GLY A 110 15.62 -22.19 15.00
C GLY A 110 15.87 -21.97 13.51
N SER A 111 16.38 -22.97 12.79
CA SER A 111 16.73 -22.84 11.37
C SER A 111 15.51 -22.48 10.53
N LYS A 112 14.37 -23.15 10.74
CA LYS A 112 13.13 -22.83 10.02
C LYS A 112 12.65 -21.41 10.29
N LEU A 113 12.69 -20.96 11.56
CA LEU A 113 12.28 -19.61 11.92
C LEU A 113 13.19 -18.55 11.28
N LEU A 114 14.49 -18.84 11.19
CA LEU A 114 15.46 -17.98 10.53
C LEU A 114 15.25 -17.94 9.01
N ASP A 115 14.95 -19.07 8.38
CA ASP A 115 14.59 -19.13 6.96
C ASP A 115 13.33 -18.30 6.68
N ASP A 116 12.30 -18.43 7.52
CA ASP A 116 11.07 -17.62 7.44
C ASP A 116 11.38 -16.12 7.64
N ALA A 117 12.26 -15.77 8.57
CA ALA A 117 12.71 -14.39 8.80
C ALA A 117 13.49 -13.82 7.61
N ASP A 118 14.31 -14.64 6.95
CA ASP A 118 15.03 -14.25 5.74
C ASP A 118 14.06 -13.99 4.58
N LEU A 119 12.86 -14.60 4.57
CA LEU A 119 11.82 -14.31 3.58
C LEU A 119 11.08 -12.98 3.81
N VAL A 120 11.15 -12.41 5.02
CA VAL A 120 10.48 -11.13 5.33
C VAL A 120 10.95 -10.00 4.42
N GLN A 121 12.20 -10.02 3.96
CA GLN A 121 12.72 -9.01 3.03
C GLN A 121 12.00 -9.02 1.66
N HIS A 122 11.35 -10.14 1.29
CA HIS A 122 10.63 -10.32 0.04
C HIS A 122 9.13 -10.05 0.18
N VAL A 123 8.62 -9.96 1.41
CA VAL A 123 7.21 -9.63 1.68
C VAL A 123 6.74 -8.35 0.98
N PRO A 124 7.52 -7.25 0.90
CA PRO A 124 7.09 -6.03 0.22
C PRO A 124 7.00 -6.14 -1.32
N ASP A 125 7.53 -7.22 -1.91
CA ASP A 125 7.49 -7.42 -3.36
C ASP A 125 6.12 -7.97 -3.79
N ALA A 126 5.29 -7.06 -4.30
CA ALA A 126 3.94 -7.34 -4.78
C ALA A 126 3.85 -8.41 -5.88
N SER A 127 4.96 -8.88 -6.46
CA SER A 127 4.97 -10.02 -7.40
C SER A 127 4.98 -11.38 -6.69
N VAL A 128 5.48 -11.46 -5.46
CA VAL A 128 5.66 -12.70 -4.71
C VAL A 128 4.90 -12.73 -3.38
N THR A 129 4.40 -11.59 -2.89
CA THR A 129 3.58 -11.54 -1.68
C THR A 129 2.36 -12.47 -1.77
N PRO A 130 2.01 -13.24 -0.73
CA PRO A 130 0.75 -13.97 -0.68
C PRO A 130 -0.47 -13.04 -0.80
N VAL A 131 -1.51 -13.46 -1.54
CA VAL A 131 -2.72 -12.63 -1.79
C VAL A 131 -3.36 -12.08 -0.51
N PRO A 132 -3.54 -12.86 0.57
CA PRO A 132 -4.14 -12.33 1.81
C PRO A 132 -3.33 -11.21 2.47
N MET A 133 -2.04 -11.09 2.14
CA MET A 133 -1.15 -10.08 2.71
C MET A 133 -1.14 -8.78 1.90
N ILE A 134 -1.70 -8.76 0.68
CA ILE A 134 -1.79 -7.56 -0.16
C ILE A 134 -2.61 -6.46 0.54
N SER A 135 -3.73 -6.80 1.18
CA SER A 135 -4.55 -5.84 1.94
C SER A 135 -3.82 -5.24 3.13
N HIS A 136 -2.98 -6.03 3.81
CA HIS A 136 -2.13 -5.55 4.90
C HIS A 136 -1.04 -4.60 4.43
N LEU A 137 -0.41 -4.87 3.27
CA LEU A 137 0.55 -3.94 2.68
C LEU A 137 -0.12 -2.65 2.20
N ALA A 138 -1.34 -2.76 1.66
CA ALA A 138 -2.14 -1.63 1.21
C ALA A 138 -2.45 -0.65 2.36
N SER A 139 -2.82 -1.18 3.53
CA SER A 139 -3.12 -0.32 4.70
C SER A 139 -1.89 0.44 5.19
N TRP A 140 -0.68 -0.12 5.06
CA TRP A 140 0.57 0.59 5.41
C TRP A 140 0.86 1.78 4.50
N ILE A 141 0.39 1.74 3.25
CA ILE A 141 0.57 2.83 2.28
C ILE A 141 -0.65 3.76 2.21
N GLY A 142 -1.56 3.68 3.19
CA GLY A 142 -2.75 4.54 3.27
C GLY A 142 -3.86 4.19 2.27
N VAL A 143 -3.85 2.97 1.71
CA VAL A 143 -4.97 2.44 0.94
C VAL A 143 -5.85 1.64 1.88
N ASP A 144 -6.97 2.23 2.32
CA ASP A 144 -7.81 1.70 3.39
C ASP A 144 -8.35 0.29 3.13
N ASN A 145 -8.59 -0.07 1.86
CA ASN A 145 -8.91 -1.44 1.49
C ASN A 145 -8.72 -1.71 -0.01
N ILE A 146 -8.13 -2.85 -0.35
CA ILE A 146 -8.19 -3.40 -1.71
C ILE A 146 -9.32 -4.44 -1.71
N ASP A 147 -10.29 -4.24 -2.59
CA ASP A 147 -11.43 -5.13 -2.70
C ASP A 147 -10.97 -6.57 -3.06
N VAL A 148 -11.24 -7.50 -2.13
CA VAL A 148 -10.83 -8.90 -2.20
C VAL A 148 -11.61 -9.65 -3.31
N SER A 149 -12.75 -9.11 -3.76
CA SER A 149 -13.50 -9.66 -4.88
C SER A 149 -12.81 -9.43 -6.24
N LEU A 150 -11.84 -8.51 -6.31
CA LEU A 150 -11.08 -8.24 -7.52
C LEU A 150 -10.17 -9.44 -7.87
N PRO A 151 -9.93 -9.71 -9.17
CA PRO A 151 -8.95 -10.70 -9.58
C PRO A 151 -7.57 -10.41 -8.98
N GLU A 152 -6.85 -11.44 -8.53
CA GLU A 152 -5.52 -11.32 -7.92
C GLU A 152 -4.55 -10.42 -8.72
N PRO A 153 -4.43 -10.55 -10.06
CA PRO A 153 -3.53 -9.68 -10.82
C PRO A 153 -3.87 -8.20 -10.68
N LEU A 154 -5.15 -7.85 -10.56
CA LEU A 154 -5.61 -6.48 -10.42
C LEU A 154 -5.29 -5.94 -9.02
N GLN A 155 -5.47 -6.76 -7.96
CA GLN A 155 -5.07 -6.37 -6.60
C GLN A 155 -3.57 -6.03 -6.53
N ARG A 156 -2.72 -6.84 -7.17
CA ARG A 156 -1.27 -6.60 -7.25
C ARG A 156 -0.93 -5.32 -8.03
N VAL A 157 -1.63 -5.06 -9.13
CA VAL A 157 -1.46 -3.81 -9.90
C VAL A 157 -1.84 -2.59 -9.09
N ILE A 158 -2.95 -2.64 -8.34
CA ILE A 158 -3.38 -1.55 -7.45
C ILE A 158 -2.33 -1.29 -6.37
N LEU A 159 -1.86 -2.34 -5.69
CA LEU A 159 -0.81 -2.20 -4.67
C LEU A 159 0.46 -1.56 -5.25
N ALA A 160 0.93 -2.07 -6.39
CA ALA A 160 2.15 -1.59 -7.03
C ALA A 160 2.01 -0.13 -7.52
N SER A 161 0.85 0.25 -8.07
CA SER A 161 0.61 1.62 -8.52
C SER A 161 0.51 2.59 -7.34
N SER A 162 -0.20 2.22 -6.27
CA SER A 162 -0.29 3.01 -5.05
C SER A 162 1.06 3.18 -4.37
N ALA A 163 1.86 2.11 -4.26
CA ALA A 163 3.21 2.20 -3.70
C ALA A 163 4.11 3.12 -4.53
N LYS A 164 4.00 3.06 -5.87
CA LYS A 164 4.74 3.95 -6.77
C LYS A 164 4.29 5.41 -6.64
N ALA A 165 3.00 5.65 -6.44
CA ALA A 165 2.47 6.99 -6.18
C ALA A 165 3.02 7.54 -4.85
N LEU A 166 2.95 6.74 -3.78
CA LEU A 166 3.50 7.11 -2.47
C LEU A 166 5.00 7.40 -2.51
N ALA A 167 5.79 6.59 -3.24
CA ALA A 167 7.23 6.80 -3.39
C ALA A 167 7.59 8.10 -4.13
N ARG A 168 6.67 8.65 -4.92
CA ARG A 168 6.83 9.93 -5.62
C ARG A 168 6.27 11.11 -4.83
N ARG A 169 5.50 10.85 -3.77
CA ARG A 169 4.97 11.89 -2.88
C ARG A 169 6.12 12.74 -2.35
N GLY A 170 5.97 14.06 -2.35
CA GLY A 170 7.02 14.99 -1.90
C GLY A 170 8.23 15.12 -2.83
N THR A 171 8.21 14.54 -4.03
CA THR A 171 9.20 14.81 -5.09
C THR A 171 8.68 15.84 -6.09
N VAL A 172 9.57 16.55 -6.78
CA VAL A 172 9.19 17.49 -7.86
C VAL A 172 8.36 16.81 -8.95
N ASP A 173 8.74 15.59 -9.35
CA ASP A 173 8.03 14.84 -10.39
C ASP A 173 6.65 14.37 -9.93
N GLY A 174 6.52 13.94 -8.67
CA GLY A 174 5.24 13.57 -8.08
C GLY A 174 4.30 14.77 -7.96
N LEU A 175 4.80 15.88 -7.44
CA LEU A 175 4.04 17.12 -7.29
C LEU A 175 3.61 17.68 -8.66
N ARG A 176 4.49 17.64 -9.67
CA ARG A 176 4.15 18.03 -11.04
C ARG A 176 3.01 17.18 -11.59
N GLY A 177 3.14 15.85 -11.54
CA GLY A 177 2.09 14.95 -12.04
C GLY A 177 0.76 15.11 -11.30
N TYR A 178 0.80 15.39 -9.99
CA TYR A 178 -0.38 15.69 -9.19
C TYR A 178 -1.06 17.00 -9.63
N LEU A 179 -0.29 18.06 -9.83
CA LEU A 179 -0.80 19.35 -10.33
C LEU A 179 -1.40 19.23 -11.73
N GLU A 180 -0.76 18.49 -12.63
CA GLU A 180 -1.27 18.25 -13.98
C GLU A 180 -2.59 17.48 -13.96
N MET A 181 -2.70 16.48 -13.08
CA MET A 181 -3.94 15.72 -12.89
C MET A 181 -5.09 16.61 -12.40
N LEU A 182 -4.86 17.48 -11.40
CA LEU A 182 -5.89 18.36 -10.85
C LEU A 182 -6.29 19.48 -11.83
N SER A 183 -5.30 20.10 -12.47
CA SER A 183 -5.53 21.24 -13.37
C SER A 183 -6.02 20.84 -14.76
N GLY A 184 -5.76 19.59 -15.18
CA GLY A 184 -6.02 19.10 -16.53
C GLY A 184 -5.07 19.67 -17.60
N GLY A 185 -3.98 20.32 -17.20
CA GLY A 185 -3.01 20.96 -18.08
C GLY A 185 -1.57 20.84 -17.58
N PRO A 186 -0.57 21.32 -18.33
CA PRO A 186 0.83 21.22 -17.92
C PRO A 186 1.11 22.05 -16.66
N ALA A 187 2.02 21.56 -15.81
CA ALA A 187 2.46 22.24 -14.60
C ALA A 187 3.99 22.42 -14.58
N GLU A 188 4.44 23.57 -14.09
CA GLU A 188 5.85 23.83 -13.81
C GLU A 188 6.09 23.79 -12.31
N VAL A 189 7.13 23.07 -11.88
CA VAL A 189 7.53 22.96 -10.48
C VAL A 189 9.02 23.20 -10.40
N VAL A 190 9.41 24.17 -9.57
CA VAL A 190 10.80 24.53 -9.27
C VAL A 190 10.97 24.47 -7.76
N ASP A 191 11.99 23.74 -7.28
CA ASP A 191 12.30 23.64 -5.86
C ASP A 191 13.73 24.14 -5.56
N GLY A 192 13.98 24.39 -4.27
CA GLY A 192 15.30 24.77 -3.77
C GLY A 192 16.21 23.59 -3.42
N GLY A 193 15.73 22.35 -3.58
CA GLY A 193 16.38 21.14 -3.11
C GLY A 193 17.45 20.58 -4.07
N GLY A 194 18.27 19.66 -3.55
CA GLY A 194 19.10 18.73 -4.33
C GLY A 194 20.45 18.37 -3.68
N VAL A 195 21.37 17.78 -4.46
CA VAL A 195 22.59 17.08 -4.00
C VAL A 195 23.85 17.94 -4.13
N TRP A 196 24.22 18.67 -3.08
CA TRP A 196 25.39 19.55 -3.13
C TRP A 196 26.60 18.94 -2.43
N ALA A 197 27.80 19.41 -2.79
CA ALA A 197 29.01 19.08 -2.06
C ALA A 197 28.95 19.62 -0.63
N GLU A 198 29.77 19.06 0.26
CA GLU A 198 29.87 19.51 1.65
C GLU A 198 30.20 21.02 1.71
N GLY A 199 29.38 21.77 2.47
CA GLY A 199 29.48 23.24 2.56
C GLY A 199 28.96 24.02 1.33
N GLY A 200 28.51 23.34 0.27
CA GLY A 200 27.97 23.95 -0.96
C GLY A 200 26.47 24.24 -0.94
N ALA A 201 25.74 23.80 0.11
CA ALA A 201 24.34 24.10 0.36
C ALA A 201 24.05 25.62 0.44
N PRO A 202 23.16 26.19 -0.41
CA PRO A 202 22.51 27.45 -0.11
C PRO A 202 21.88 27.39 1.28
N ARG A 203 21.80 28.56 1.93
CA ARG A 203 21.19 28.65 3.27
C ARG A 203 19.70 28.33 3.29
N ASP A 204 19.03 28.42 2.14
CA ASP A 204 17.59 28.22 2.02
C ASP A 204 17.27 27.28 0.84
N VAL A 205 17.02 26.02 1.18
CA VAL A 205 16.68 24.93 0.24
C VAL A 205 15.25 24.44 0.41
N ALA A 206 14.54 24.87 1.46
CA ALA A 206 13.22 24.37 1.84
C ALA A 206 12.09 25.21 1.24
N TRP A 207 12.08 25.34 -0.09
CA TRP A 207 11.04 26.07 -0.81
C TRP A 207 10.66 25.40 -2.12
N VAL A 208 9.42 25.62 -2.54
CA VAL A 208 8.87 25.16 -3.81
C VAL A 208 7.99 26.25 -4.44
N ARG A 209 8.13 26.43 -5.75
CA ARG A 209 7.28 27.26 -6.57
C ARG A 209 6.58 26.39 -7.61
N MET A 210 5.27 26.52 -7.66
CA MET A 210 4.39 25.77 -8.55
C MET A 210 3.65 26.77 -9.44
N THR A 211 3.57 26.47 -10.73
CA THR A 211 2.84 27.27 -11.71
C THR A 211 1.95 26.37 -12.54
N VAL A 212 0.67 26.74 -12.66
CA VAL A 212 -0.33 26.07 -13.51
C VAL A 212 -1.11 27.11 -14.31
N HIS A 213 -1.68 26.72 -15.44
CA HIS A 213 -2.52 27.62 -16.25
C HIS A 213 -3.95 27.79 -15.72
N GLY A 214 -4.42 26.85 -14.90
CA GLY A 214 -5.78 26.85 -14.38
C GLY A 214 -5.98 25.80 -13.31
N THR A 215 -7.14 25.82 -12.67
CA THR A 215 -7.52 24.86 -11.61
C THR A 215 -8.39 23.72 -12.13
N GLY A 216 -8.57 23.63 -13.45
CA GLY A 216 -9.45 22.64 -14.08
C GLY A 216 -10.91 22.87 -13.68
N HIS A 217 -11.51 21.86 -13.06
CA HIS A 217 -12.90 21.90 -12.57
C HIS A 217 -13.04 22.32 -11.10
N LEU A 218 -11.93 22.50 -10.39
CA LEU A 218 -11.92 22.84 -8.97
C LEU A 218 -12.00 24.35 -8.76
N SER A 219 -12.64 24.77 -7.67
CA SER A 219 -12.50 26.14 -7.19
C SER A 219 -11.06 26.42 -6.75
N GLU A 220 -10.65 27.70 -6.73
CA GLU A 220 -9.29 28.06 -6.30
C GLU A 220 -9.00 27.62 -4.87
N ASP A 221 -9.96 27.76 -3.95
CA ASP A 221 -9.79 27.35 -2.55
C ASP A 221 -9.65 25.84 -2.38
N GLU A 222 -10.46 25.04 -3.11
CA GLU A 222 -10.35 23.58 -3.11
C GLU A 222 -9.01 23.12 -3.70
N PHE A 223 -8.59 23.74 -4.81
CA PHE A 223 -7.31 23.44 -5.44
C PHE A 223 -6.14 23.75 -4.48
N VAL A 224 -6.15 24.91 -3.84
CA VAL A 224 -5.13 25.29 -2.85
C VAL A 224 -5.13 24.35 -1.65
N ALA A 225 -6.30 23.94 -1.15
CA ALA A 225 -6.40 23.00 -0.04
C ALA A 225 -5.80 21.64 -0.38
N MET A 226 -6.09 21.11 -1.57
CA MET A 226 -5.53 19.85 -2.07
C MET A 226 -4.00 19.93 -2.25
N VAL A 227 -3.49 21.01 -2.84
CA VAL A 227 -2.04 21.22 -3.00
C VAL A 227 -1.33 21.37 -1.64
N ARG A 228 -1.96 22.02 -0.67
CA ARG A 228 -1.41 22.16 0.69
C ARG A 228 -1.25 20.82 1.41
N ASP A 229 -2.14 19.86 1.18
CA ASP A 229 -2.01 18.51 1.78
C ASP A 229 -0.84 17.72 1.19
N GLU A 230 -0.41 18.05 -0.02
CA GLU A 230 0.68 17.36 -0.71
C GLU A 230 2.06 17.96 -0.40
N VAL A 231 2.13 19.24 -0.02
CA VAL A 231 3.40 19.91 0.31
C VAL A 231 3.75 19.76 1.80
N PRO A 232 4.96 19.30 2.17
CA PRO A 232 5.36 19.19 3.57
C PRO A 232 5.28 20.53 4.33
N ALA A 233 4.77 20.51 5.57
CA ALA A 233 4.48 21.72 6.35
C ALA A 233 5.67 22.67 6.59
N HIS A 234 6.91 22.17 6.55
CA HIS A 234 8.12 22.97 6.75
C HIS A 234 8.67 23.58 5.45
N VAL A 235 8.09 23.23 4.29
CA VAL A 235 8.50 23.74 2.98
C VAL A 235 7.69 25.00 2.67
N ARG A 236 8.40 26.09 2.35
CA ARG A 236 7.75 27.32 1.90
C ARG A 236 7.20 27.13 0.49
N ALA A 237 5.88 27.21 0.33
CA ALA A 237 5.21 26.99 -0.95
C ALA A 237 4.70 28.30 -1.56
N GLU A 238 4.89 28.44 -2.86
CA GLU A 238 4.24 29.45 -3.70
C GLU A 238 3.47 28.74 -4.82
N LEU A 239 2.18 29.06 -4.99
CA LEU A 239 1.37 28.57 -6.11
C LEU A 239 0.88 29.74 -6.95
N TRP A 240 1.09 29.62 -8.25
CA TRP A 240 0.67 30.59 -9.26
C TRP A 240 -0.32 29.94 -10.24
N VAL A 241 -1.44 30.61 -10.47
CA VAL A 241 -2.41 30.30 -11.52
C VAL A 241 -2.28 31.39 -12.58
N ASP A 242 -1.71 31.02 -13.73
CA ASP A 242 -1.15 31.95 -14.72
C ASP A 242 -0.23 32.99 -14.04
N VAL A 243 -0.64 34.26 -14.02
CA VAL A 243 0.11 35.39 -13.45
C VAL A 243 -0.31 35.72 -12.02
N ARG A 244 -1.32 35.04 -11.47
CA ARG A 244 -1.88 35.33 -10.15
C ARG A 244 -1.31 34.36 -9.12
N ARG A 245 -0.74 34.89 -8.04
CA ARG A 245 -0.31 34.08 -6.89
C ARG A 245 -1.51 33.80 -5.99
N VAL A 246 -1.84 32.52 -5.85
CA VAL A 246 -3.00 32.04 -5.05
C VAL A 246 -2.57 31.43 -3.71
N LEU A 247 -1.31 31.05 -3.55
CA LEU A 247 -0.74 30.56 -2.29
C LEU A 247 0.62 31.20 -2.01
N SER A 248 0.86 31.60 -0.75
CA SER A 248 2.19 31.91 -0.22
C SER A 248 2.29 31.56 1.26
N THR A 249 3.00 30.49 1.60
CA THR A 249 3.18 30.07 3.01
C THR A 249 4.11 31.01 3.79
N ALA A 250 4.92 31.82 3.10
CA ALA A 250 5.84 32.78 3.72
C ALA A 250 5.14 33.92 4.47
N GLN A 251 3.95 34.32 4.00
CA GLN A 251 3.19 35.42 4.59
C GLN A 251 2.27 34.95 5.73
N ASP A 252 1.84 33.68 5.70
CA ASP A 252 0.99 33.10 6.75
C ASP A 252 1.76 32.87 8.07
N ALA A 253 3.07 32.57 8.00
CA ALA A 253 3.92 32.42 9.19
C ALA A 253 4.20 33.75 9.94
N ALA A 254 4.02 34.91 9.30
CA ALA A 254 4.21 36.22 9.92
C ALA A 254 2.95 36.78 10.61
N LYS A 255 1.82 36.07 10.52
CA LYS A 255 0.52 36.51 11.05
C LYS A 255 0.00 35.63 12.20
N SER A 256 0.77 34.63 12.64
CA SER A 256 0.47 33.79 13.81
C SER A 256 1.32 34.14 15.01
#